data_AF-A0A7W1PGC1-F1
#
_entry.id   AF-A0A7W1PGC1-F1
#
_cell.length_a   1.000
_cell.length_b   1.000
_cell.length_c   1.000
_cell.angle_alpha   90.00
_cell.angle_beta   90.00
_cell.angle_gamma   90.00
#
_symmetry.space_group_name_H-M   'P 1'
#
loop_
_entity.id
_entity.type
_entity.pdbx_description
1 polymer ?
#
loop_
_entity_poly.entity_id
_entity_poly.type
_entity_poly.pdbx_seq_one_letter_code
_entity_poly.pdbx_strand_id
1 'polypeptide(L)'
;MSNMVQGDFGTSYRSRQSVMDHIAPAFGATLQFTGAALMLMVVIGIPAGILSATRPNSWLDRIVMSTVLIGLSAPIFWVGIVLMYVFAFRLGWLPSGGFFTWQGIILPAVTLALQYGAIVARITRTSMLEVLGNDYIRTARAKGISQGAIFYTHALRNASLPIVTTIGLQVGSMLGGTILIETVFSWPGLGRMLVSAILERDAPIVQAGVMLIAVAVLVLNLLTDLVYGFLDPRVRFG
;
A
#
# COMPACT_ATOMS: atom_id res chain seq x y z
N MET A 1 6.03 -18.73 27.49
CA MET A 1 6.44 -17.48 26.81
C MET A 1 7.88 -17.53 26.28
N SER A 2 8.85 -18.17 26.95
CA SER A 2 10.25 -18.26 26.45
C SER A 2 10.37 -18.90 25.05
N ASN A 3 9.61 -19.95 24.75
CA ASN A 3 9.60 -20.61 23.44
C ASN A 3 9.00 -19.74 22.31
N MET A 4 8.08 -18.82 22.63
CA MET A 4 7.47 -17.94 21.63
C MET A 4 8.47 -16.92 21.06
N VAL A 5 9.43 -16.49 21.88
CA VAL A 5 10.52 -15.61 21.43
C VAL A 5 11.47 -16.36 20.48
N GLN A 6 11.50 -17.70 20.56
CA GLN A 6 12.28 -18.56 19.66
C GLN A 6 11.50 -18.96 18.40
N GLY A 7 10.28 -18.42 18.19
CA GLY A 7 9.43 -18.74 17.06
C GLY A 7 8.66 -20.07 17.19
N ASP A 8 8.69 -20.71 18.37
CA ASP A 8 7.87 -21.89 18.66
C ASP A 8 6.54 -21.45 19.29
N PHE A 9 5.50 -21.48 18.44
CA PHE A 9 4.13 -21.17 18.81
C PHE A 9 3.32 -22.43 19.16
N GLY A 10 3.99 -23.58 19.28
CA GLY A 10 3.36 -24.86 19.59
C GLY A 10 2.59 -25.44 18.41
N THR A 11 1.56 -26.22 18.73
CA THR A 11 0.72 -26.94 17.77
C THR A 11 -0.69 -26.35 17.73
N SER A 12 -1.28 -26.32 16.55
CA SER A 12 -2.68 -25.94 16.37
C SER A 12 -3.57 -26.94 17.12
N TYR A 13 -4.57 -26.42 17.83
CA TYR A 13 -5.52 -27.26 18.58
C TYR A 13 -6.39 -28.12 17.66
N ARG A 14 -6.57 -27.68 16.41
CA ARG A 14 -7.40 -28.38 15.42
C ARG A 14 -6.58 -29.31 14.54
N SER A 15 -5.53 -28.81 13.87
CA SER A 15 -4.78 -29.63 12.91
C SER A 15 -3.76 -30.55 13.57
N ARG A 16 -3.42 -30.29 14.84
CA ARG A 16 -2.31 -30.94 15.59
C ARG A 16 -0.96 -30.84 14.88
N GLN A 17 -0.84 -29.94 13.90
CA GLN A 17 0.40 -29.63 13.20
C GLN A 17 1.06 -28.41 13.85
N SER A 18 2.34 -28.21 13.56
CA SER A 18 3.07 -27.01 13.98
C SER A 18 2.37 -25.77 13.46
N VAL A 19 2.20 -24.77 14.33
CA VAL A 19 1.58 -23.49 13.94
C VAL A 19 2.40 -22.82 12.82
N MET A 20 3.74 -22.95 12.84
CA MET A 20 4.60 -22.32 11.82
C MET A 20 4.42 -22.92 10.42
N ASP A 21 4.07 -24.20 10.32
CA ASP A 21 3.81 -24.84 9.02
C ASP A 21 2.55 -24.28 8.35
N HIS A 22 1.60 -23.78 9.14
CA HIS A 22 0.42 -23.09 8.64
C HIS A 22 0.69 -21.61 8.34
N ILE A 23 1.43 -20.92 9.24
CA ILE A 23 1.55 -19.47 9.14
C ILE A 23 2.58 -19.03 8.10
N ALA A 24 3.73 -19.69 7.99
CA ALA A 24 4.78 -19.24 7.08
C ALA A 24 4.32 -19.19 5.60
N PRO A 25 3.61 -20.19 5.06
CA PRO A 25 3.07 -20.12 3.70
C PRO A 25 2.01 -19.02 3.54
N ALA A 26 1.12 -18.87 4.52
CA ALA A 26 0.05 -17.87 4.48
C ALA A 26 0.62 -16.44 4.52
N PHE A 27 1.63 -16.19 5.34
CA PHE A 27 2.35 -14.92 5.41
C PHE A 27 3.08 -14.62 4.09
N GLY A 28 3.79 -15.60 3.53
CA GLY A 28 4.43 -15.46 2.22
C GLY A 28 3.42 -15.13 1.12
N ALA A 29 2.26 -15.78 1.13
CA ALA A 29 1.18 -15.50 0.19
C ALA A 29 0.65 -14.06 0.32
N THR A 30 0.45 -13.55 1.53
CA THR A 30 0.03 -12.16 1.77
C THR A 30 1.09 -11.16 1.27
N LEU A 31 2.37 -11.42 1.55
CA LEU A 31 3.46 -10.55 1.13
C LEU A 31 3.58 -10.39 -0.39
N GLN A 32 3.33 -11.46 -1.16
CA GLN A 32 3.48 -11.44 -2.62
C GLN A 32 2.63 -10.35 -3.28
N PHE A 33 1.31 -10.33 -3.02
CA PHE A 33 0.43 -9.34 -3.65
C PHE A 33 0.46 -7.99 -2.93
N THR A 34 0.73 -7.95 -1.62
CA THR A 34 0.86 -6.69 -0.87
C THR A 34 2.11 -5.91 -1.31
N GLY A 35 3.23 -6.59 -1.52
CA GLY A 35 4.44 -5.98 -2.06
C GLY A 35 4.24 -5.47 -3.49
N ALA A 36 3.58 -6.25 -4.34
CA ALA A 36 3.20 -5.79 -5.68
C ALA A 36 2.26 -4.57 -5.64
N ALA A 37 1.28 -4.57 -4.74
CA ALA A 37 0.38 -3.45 -4.52
C ALA A 37 1.11 -2.19 -4.06
N LEU A 38 2.10 -2.31 -3.18
CA LEU A 38 2.92 -1.20 -2.70
C LEU A 38 3.71 -0.57 -3.85
N MET A 39 4.34 -1.39 -4.69
CA MET A 39 5.04 -0.91 -5.88
C MET A 39 4.09 -0.17 -6.83
N LEU A 40 2.95 -0.77 -7.15
CA LEU A 40 1.93 -0.16 -8.02
C LEU A 40 1.36 1.13 -7.41
N MET A 41 1.11 1.17 -6.11
CA MET A 41 0.66 2.35 -5.38
C MET A 41 1.61 3.53 -5.59
N VAL A 42 2.92 3.30 -5.46
CA VAL A 42 3.95 4.34 -5.65
C VAL A 42 4.06 4.73 -7.13
N VAL A 43 4.14 3.75 -8.02
CA VAL A 43 4.31 3.96 -9.48
C VAL A 43 3.12 4.64 -10.13
N ILE A 44 1.90 4.43 -9.61
CA ILE A 44 0.69 5.06 -10.13
C ILE A 44 0.38 6.35 -9.36
N GLY A 45 0.39 6.28 -8.03
CA GLY A 45 -0.04 7.36 -7.15
C GLY A 45 0.83 8.61 -7.27
N ILE A 46 2.15 8.47 -7.16
CA ILE A 46 3.06 9.62 -7.21
C ILE A 46 2.98 10.31 -8.59
N PRO A 47 3.16 9.61 -9.73
CA PRO A 47 3.08 10.27 -11.04
C PRO A 47 1.71 10.88 -11.33
N ALA A 48 0.60 10.24 -10.92
CA ALA A 48 -0.72 10.83 -11.08
C ALA A 48 -0.86 12.16 -10.32
N GLY A 49 -0.41 12.21 -9.07
CA GLY A 49 -0.44 13.44 -8.28
C GLY A 49 0.47 14.53 -8.82
N ILE A 50 1.69 14.16 -9.26
CA ILE A 50 2.64 15.06 -9.91
C ILE A 50 2.03 15.64 -11.20
N LEU A 51 1.48 14.78 -12.07
CA LEU A 51 0.87 15.19 -13.33
C LEU A 51 -0.27 16.20 -13.10
N SER A 52 -1.13 15.93 -12.13
CA SER A 52 -2.20 16.85 -11.71
C SER A 52 -1.67 18.20 -11.20
N ALA A 53 -0.57 18.19 -10.44
CA ALA A 53 0.02 19.40 -9.87
C ALA A 53 0.75 20.27 -10.91
N THR A 54 1.20 19.72 -12.05
CA THR A 54 1.86 20.53 -13.10
C THR A 54 0.92 21.57 -13.71
N ARG A 55 -0.39 21.27 -13.80
CA ARG A 55 -1.41 22.11 -14.42
C ARG A 55 -2.69 22.11 -13.57
N PRO A 56 -2.67 22.80 -12.41
CA PRO A 56 -3.82 22.81 -11.52
C PRO A 56 -5.07 23.38 -12.22
N ASN A 57 -6.22 22.79 -11.92
CA ASN A 57 -7.55 23.14 -12.46
C ASN A 57 -7.73 22.92 -13.98
N SER A 58 -6.71 22.38 -14.66
CA SER A 58 -6.82 21.97 -16.07
C SER A 58 -7.77 20.78 -16.23
N TRP A 59 -8.19 20.52 -17.47
CA TRP A 59 -9.02 19.35 -17.77
C TRP A 59 -8.33 18.03 -17.37
N LEU A 60 -7.00 17.93 -17.55
CA LEU A 60 -6.19 16.79 -17.12
C LEU A 60 -6.27 16.61 -15.60
N ASP A 61 -6.06 17.68 -14.84
CA ASP A 61 -6.14 17.65 -13.37
C ASP A 61 -7.53 17.19 -12.90
N ARG A 62 -8.59 17.73 -13.51
CA ARG A 62 -9.97 17.35 -13.19
C ARG A 62 -10.22 15.87 -13.49
N ILE A 63 -9.83 15.35 -14.65
CA ILE A 63 -10.04 13.93 -15.00
C ILE A 63 -9.26 13.01 -14.06
N VAL A 64 -7.97 13.29 -13.84
CA VAL A 64 -7.12 12.48 -12.96
C VAL A 64 -7.69 12.47 -11.55
N MET A 65 -8.00 13.64 -10.98
CA MET A 65 -8.52 13.73 -9.62
C MET A 65 -9.94 13.20 -9.47
N SER A 66 -10.82 13.38 -10.45
CA SER A 66 -12.15 12.75 -10.43
C SER A 66 -12.04 11.22 -10.42
N THR A 67 -11.14 10.65 -11.24
CA THR A 67 -10.90 9.20 -11.26
C THR A 67 -10.38 8.71 -9.91
N VAL A 68 -9.41 9.42 -9.33
CA VAL A 68 -8.86 9.16 -7.98
C VAL A 68 -9.97 9.20 -6.92
N LEU A 69 -10.82 10.23 -6.93
CA LEU A 69 -11.88 10.41 -5.94
C LEU A 69 -12.99 9.36 -6.06
N ILE A 70 -13.36 8.98 -7.28
CA ILE A 70 -14.31 7.88 -7.53
C ILE A 70 -13.73 6.57 -6.98
N GLY A 71 -12.45 6.30 -7.25
CA GLY A 71 -11.74 5.13 -6.72
C GLY A 71 -11.73 5.08 -5.19
N LEU A 72 -11.61 6.22 -4.52
CA LEU A 72 -11.65 6.31 -3.05
C LEU A 72 -13.05 6.11 -2.46
N SER A 73 -14.09 6.43 -3.22
CA SER A 73 -15.48 6.46 -2.71
C SER A 73 -16.09 5.07 -2.60
N ALA A 74 -15.60 4.12 -3.39
CA ALA A 74 -16.08 2.76 -3.36
C ALA A 74 -15.35 1.94 -2.29
N PRO A 75 -16.03 1.02 -1.57
CA PRO A 75 -15.36 0.10 -0.67
C PRO A 75 -14.33 -0.77 -1.42
N ILE A 76 -13.17 -1.00 -0.81
CA ILE A 76 -12.05 -1.71 -1.45
C ILE A 76 -12.42 -3.12 -1.93
N PHE A 77 -13.23 -3.85 -1.16
CA PHE A 77 -13.70 -5.19 -1.53
C PHE A 77 -14.63 -5.14 -2.75
N TRP A 78 -15.45 -4.09 -2.86
CA TRP A 78 -16.38 -3.92 -3.97
C TRP A 78 -15.61 -3.63 -5.26
N VAL A 79 -14.59 -2.76 -5.19
CA VAL A 79 -13.66 -2.54 -6.31
C VAL A 79 -13.03 -3.86 -6.75
N GLY A 80 -12.56 -4.67 -5.80
CA GLY A 80 -12.01 -6.00 -6.08
C GLY A 80 -13.00 -6.92 -6.80
N ILE A 81 -14.25 -6.98 -6.35
CA ILE A 81 -15.32 -7.78 -6.99
C ILE A 81 -15.59 -7.29 -8.41
N VAL A 82 -15.67 -5.98 -8.64
CA VAL A 82 -15.89 -5.40 -9.97
C VAL A 82 -14.72 -5.72 -10.90
N LEU A 83 -13.48 -5.55 -10.44
CA LEU A 83 -12.29 -5.88 -11.22
C LEU A 83 -12.27 -7.37 -11.57
N MET A 84 -12.57 -8.24 -10.62
CA MET A 84 -12.68 -9.68 -10.86
C MET A 84 -13.76 -10.00 -11.91
N TYR A 85 -14.96 -9.44 -11.76
CA TYR A 85 -16.04 -9.65 -12.71
C TYR A 85 -15.68 -9.18 -14.14
N VAL A 86 -15.10 -7.99 -14.27
CA VAL A 86 -14.77 -7.42 -15.59
C VAL A 86 -13.61 -8.16 -16.24
N PHE A 87 -12.48 -8.30 -15.54
CA PHE A 87 -11.25 -8.80 -16.14
C PHE A 87 -11.16 -10.33 -16.18
N ALA A 88 -11.74 -11.01 -15.19
CA ALA A 88 -11.70 -12.47 -15.16
C ALA A 88 -12.91 -13.11 -15.81
N PHE A 89 -14.13 -12.65 -15.50
CA PHE A 89 -15.33 -13.29 -16.02
C PHE A 89 -15.74 -12.75 -17.40
N ARG A 90 -15.82 -11.43 -17.57
CA ARG A 90 -16.36 -10.81 -18.79
C ARG A 90 -15.35 -10.74 -19.93
N LEU A 91 -14.10 -10.42 -19.63
CA LEU A 91 -13.02 -10.30 -20.63
C LEU A 91 -12.16 -11.55 -20.76
N GLY A 92 -12.05 -12.37 -19.71
CA GLY A 92 -11.19 -13.56 -19.70
C GLY A 92 -9.70 -13.25 -19.81
N TRP A 93 -9.26 -12.03 -19.47
CA TRP A 93 -7.85 -11.61 -19.57
C TRP A 93 -7.00 -12.13 -18.42
N LEU A 94 -7.60 -12.22 -17.25
CA LEU A 94 -6.93 -12.61 -16.01
C LEU A 94 -7.70 -13.76 -15.36
N PRO A 95 -7.03 -14.66 -14.63
CA PRO A 95 -7.72 -15.72 -13.94
C PRO A 95 -8.49 -15.17 -12.74
N SER A 96 -9.68 -15.72 -12.45
CA SER A 96 -10.45 -15.42 -11.23
C SER A 96 -9.85 -16.10 -9.99
N GLY A 97 -8.98 -17.07 -10.20
CA GLY A 97 -8.22 -17.79 -9.18
C GLY A 97 -7.00 -18.47 -9.81
N GLY A 98 -5.93 -18.64 -9.05
CA GLY A 98 -4.63 -19.04 -9.61
C GLY A 98 -3.52 -18.65 -8.67
N PHE A 99 -3.60 -19.17 -7.45
CA PHE A 99 -2.71 -18.84 -6.34
C PHE A 99 -1.25 -19.05 -6.78
N PHE A 100 -0.38 -18.12 -6.39
CA PHE A 100 1.06 -18.17 -6.66
C PHE A 100 1.48 -18.08 -8.14
N THR A 101 0.56 -17.78 -9.07
CA THR A 101 0.92 -17.36 -10.43
C THR A 101 1.05 -15.85 -10.52
N TRP A 102 1.92 -15.35 -11.40
CA TRP A 102 2.08 -13.90 -11.60
C TRP A 102 0.76 -13.23 -12.03
N GLN A 103 -0.08 -13.94 -12.79
CA GLN A 103 -1.38 -13.45 -13.25
C GLN A 103 -2.40 -13.34 -12.11
N GLY A 104 -2.40 -14.32 -11.19
CA GLY A 104 -3.29 -14.33 -10.02
C GLY A 104 -3.00 -13.21 -9.02
N ILE A 105 -1.79 -12.63 -9.05
CA ILE A 105 -1.39 -11.51 -8.19
C ILE A 105 -1.93 -10.17 -8.69
N ILE A 106 -2.17 -10.03 -10.01
CA ILE A 106 -2.47 -8.74 -10.64
C ILE A 106 -3.74 -8.13 -10.06
N LEU A 107 -4.86 -8.87 -10.03
CA LEU A 107 -6.13 -8.32 -9.59
C LEU A 107 -6.13 -7.93 -8.09
N PRO A 108 -5.66 -8.79 -7.16
CA PRO A 108 -5.46 -8.41 -5.76
C PRO A 108 -4.58 -7.17 -5.60
N ALA A 109 -3.44 -7.14 -6.30
CA ALA A 109 -2.46 -6.07 -6.18
C ALA A 109 -3.00 -4.74 -6.71
N VAL A 110 -3.66 -4.75 -7.88
CA VAL A 110 -4.29 -3.57 -8.47
C VAL A 110 -5.42 -3.05 -7.59
N THR A 111 -6.22 -3.93 -6.98
CA THR A 111 -7.31 -3.51 -6.10
C THR A 111 -6.78 -2.70 -4.91
N LEU A 112 -5.75 -3.22 -4.23
CA LEU A 112 -5.09 -2.47 -3.17
C LEU A 112 -4.46 -1.18 -3.72
N ALA A 113 -3.68 -1.28 -4.79
CA ALA A 113 -2.93 -0.14 -5.35
C ALA A 113 -3.84 1.01 -5.79
N LEU A 114 -5.04 0.73 -6.30
CA LEU A 114 -6.00 1.78 -6.67
C LEU A 114 -6.50 2.55 -5.45
N GLN A 115 -6.90 1.86 -4.39
CA GLN A 115 -7.40 2.52 -3.16
C GLN A 115 -6.29 3.34 -2.50
N TYR A 116 -5.15 2.71 -2.21
CA TYR A 116 -4.07 3.36 -1.46
C TYR A 116 -3.31 4.36 -2.35
N GLY A 117 -3.15 4.06 -3.65
CA GLY A 117 -2.51 4.94 -4.63
C GLY A 117 -3.32 6.19 -4.91
N ALA A 118 -4.65 6.13 -4.82
CA ALA A 118 -5.50 7.32 -4.91
C ALA A 118 -5.26 8.29 -3.74
N ILE A 119 -5.05 7.79 -2.52
CA ILE A 119 -4.68 8.63 -1.37
C ILE A 119 -3.29 9.25 -1.60
N VAL A 120 -2.31 8.46 -2.03
CA VAL A 120 -0.96 8.94 -2.35
C VAL A 120 -0.98 9.99 -3.45
N ALA A 121 -1.77 9.80 -4.52
CA ALA A 121 -1.93 10.78 -5.60
C ALA A 121 -2.50 12.10 -5.11
N ARG A 122 -3.56 12.03 -4.29
CA ARG A 122 -4.19 13.22 -3.70
C ARG A 122 -3.20 13.99 -2.82
N ILE A 123 -2.47 13.32 -1.94
CA ILE A 123 -1.49 13.99 -1.07
C ILE A 123 -0.34 14.54 -1.90
N THR A 124 0.19 13.78 -2.85
CA THR A 124 1.24 14.24 -3.76
C THR A 124 0.82 15.53 -4.47
N ARG A 125 -0.40 15.58 -5.00
CA ARG A 125 -0.94 16.77 -5.64
C ARG A 125 -1.01 17.95 -4.67
N THR A 126 -1.62 17.76 -3.51
CA THR A 126 -1.81 18.83 -2.52
C THR A 126 -0.46 19.39 -2.05
N SER A 127 0.48 18.53 -1.67
CA SER A 127 1.80 18.96 -1.20
C SER A 127 2.62 19.64 -2.30
N MET A 128 2.52 19.20 -3.56
CA MET A 128 3.16 19.90 -4.68
C MET A 128 2.58 21.31 -4.86
N LEU A 129 1.25 21.48 -4.78
CA LEU A 129 0.61 22.80 -4.94
C LEU A 129 0.94 23.75 -3.78
N GLU A 130 0.94 23.24 -2.54
CA GLU A 130 1.38 23.99 -1.35
C GLU A 130 2.83 24.48 -1.53
N VAL A 131 3.72 23.57 -1.93
CA VAL A 131 5.13 23.90 -2.11
C VAL A 131 5.34 24.92 -3.22
N LEU A 132 4.67 24.76 -4.37
CA LEU A 132 4.74 25.70 -5.50
C LEU A 132 4.18 27.09 -5.17
N GLY A 133 3.32 27.19 -4.16
CA GLY A 133 2.76 28.45 -3.66
C GLY A 133 3.72 29.29 -2.80
N ASN A 134 4.81 28.72 -2.30
CA ASN A 134 5.71 29.37 -1.36
C ASN A 134 6.57 30.50 -1.97
N ASP A 135 6.93 31.49 -1.14
CA ASP A 135 7.69 32.68 -1.57
C ASP A 135 9.10 32.38 -2.10
N TYR A 136 9.75 31.33 -1.60
CA TYR A 136 11.07 30.93 -2.10
C TYR A 136 11.00 30.40 -3.54
N ILE A 137 9.88 29.78 -3.94
CA ILE A 137 9.63 29.37 -5.33
C ILE A 137 9.41 30.59 -6.22
N ARG A 138 8.69 31.62 -5.72
CA ARG A 138 8.53 32.90 -6.45
C ARG A 138 9.88 33.59 -6.65
N THR A 139 10.73 33.58 -5.63
CA THR A 139 12.10 34.09 -5.71
C THR A 139 12.94 33.31 -6.72
N ALA A 140 12.84 31.97 -6.73
CA ALA A 140 13.50 31.12 -7.72
C ALA A 140 13.06 31.43 -9.16
N ARG A 141 11.77 31.68 -9.39
CA ARG A 141 11.24 32.13 -10.70
C ARG A 141 11.82 33.49 -11.10
N ALA A 142 11.88 34.44 -10.16
CA ALA A 142 12.45 35.77 -10.41
C ALA A 142 13.95 35.72 -10.75
N LYS A 143 14.68 34.72 -10.23
CA LYS A 143 16.08 34.44 -10.58
C LYS A 143 16.26 33.74 -11.94
N GLY A 144 15.18 33.46 -12.68
CA GLY A 144 15.24 32.84 -14.00
C GLY A 144 15.43 31.32 -14.00
N ILE A 145 15.21 30.64 -12.86
CA ILE A 145 15.31 29.17 -12.80
C ILE A 145 14.20 28.56 -13.66
N SER A 146 14.55 27.54 -14.46
CA SER A 146 13.62 26.86 -15.36
C SER A 146 12.46 26.20 -14.59
N GLN A 147 11.26 26.19 -15.18
CA GLN A 147 10.06 25.59 -14.57
C GLN A 147 10.28 24.11 -14.21
N GLY A 148 11.01 23.36 -15.05
CA GLY A 148 11.35 21.96 -14.79
C GLY A 148 12.24 21.79 -13.56
N ALA A 149 13.29 22.61 -13.42
CA ALA A 149 14.16 22.58 -12.24
C ALA A 149 13.42 22.98 -10.95
N ILE A 150 12.54 23.99 -11.04
CA ILE A 150 11.65 24.36 -9.94
C ILE A 150 10.77 23.17 -9.53
N PHE A 151 10.25 22.43 -10.48
CA PHE A 151 9.32 21.35 -10.21
C PHE A 151 10.01 20.10 -9.62
N TYR A 152 11.05 19.59 -10.28
CA TYR A 152 11.71 18.34 -9.86
C TYR A 152 12.72 18.54 -8.73
N THR A 153 13.45 19.66 -8.71
CA THR A 153 14.55 19.86 -7.74
C THR A 153 14.09 20.59 -6.49
N HIS A 154 13.21 21.58 -6.63
CA HIS A 154 12.74 22.37 -5.48
C HIS A 154 11.40 21.86 -4.96
N ALA A 155 10.38 21.72 -5.81
CA ALA A 155 9.05 21.41 -5.35
C ALA A 155 8.92 19.95 -4.88
N LEU A 156 9.29 18.99 -5.74
CA LEU A 156 9.16 17.57 -5.43
C LEU A 156 10.01 17.14 -4.22
N ARG A 157 11.21 17.70 -4.06
CA ARG A 157 12.08 17.43 -2.92
C ARG A 157 11.50 17.91 -1.58
N ASN A 158 10.75 19.01 -1.57
CA ASN A 158 10.10 19.49 -0.35
C ASN A 158 8.74 18.81 -0.13
N ALA A 159 8.04 18.46 -1.20
CA ALA A 159 6.79 17.71 -1.14
C ALA A 159 7.01 16.23 -0.79
N SER A 160 8.23 15.69 -0.94
CA SER A 160 8.51 14.27 -0.68
C SER A 160 8.28 13.89 0.78
N LEU A 161 8.46 14.81 1.74
CA LEU A 161 8.22 14.52 3.15
C LEU A 161 6.76 14.07 3.40
N PRO A 162 5.72 14.89 3.11
CA PRO A 162 4.33 14.45 3.22
C PRO A 162 3.93 13.22 2.37
N ILE A 163 4.61 13.00 1.24
CA ILE A 163 4.33 11.86 0.36
C ILE A 163 4.82 10.57 1.01
N VAL A 164 6.08 10.53 1.46
CA VAL A 164 6.61 9.38 2.22
C VAL A 164 5.83 9.22 3.53
N THR A 165 5.49 10.35 4.16
CA THR A 165 4.33 10.59 5.06
C THR A 165 3.28 9.50 5.00
N THR A 166 2.56 9.67 3.91
CA THR A 166 1.33 9.00 3.59
C THR A 166 1.61 7.57 3.17
N ILE A 167 2.69 7.32 2.43
CA ILE A 167 3.06 5.97 2.02
C ILE A 167 3.23 5.08 3.26
N GLY A 168 4.01 5.50 4.26
CA GLY A 168 4.18 4.74 5.49
C GLY A 168 2.88 4.39 6.20
N LEU A 169 2.01 5.40 6.37
CA LEU A 169 0.68 5.20 6.96
C LEU A 169 -0.20 4.25 6.14
N GLN A 170 -0.10 4.29 4.81
CA GLN A 170 -0.83 3.37 3.95
C GLN A 170 -0.30 1.95 4.04
N VAL A 171 1.01 1.74 4.16
CA VAL A 171 1.58 0.38 4.31
C VAL A 171 0.99 -0.33 5.55
N GLY A 172 0.89 0.35 6.69
CA GLY A 172 0.24 -0.21 7.87
C GLY A 172 -1.24 -0.52 7.63
N SER A 173 -1.94 0.38 6.94
CA SER A 173 -3.37 0.22 6.61
C SER A 173 -3.62 -0.91 5.59
N MET A 174 -2.66 -1.20 4.71
CA MET A 174 -2.73 -2.27 3.72
C MET A 174 -2.84 -3.64 4.38
N LEU A 175 -2.13 -3.87 5.50
CA LEU A 175 -2.19 -5.14 6.23
C LEU A 175 -3.60 -5.45 6.79
N GLY A 176 -4.41 -4.43 7.06
CA GLY A 176 -5.83 -4.62 7.39
C GLY A 176 -6.69 -4.86 6.14
N GLY A 177 -6.41 -4.12 5.06
CA GLY A 177 -7.14 -4.25 3.79
C GLY A 177 -6.94 -5.59 3.09
N THR A 178 -5.77 -6.22 3.26
CA THR A 178 -5.44 -7.52 2.67
C THR A 178 -6.40 -8.61 3.11
N ILE A 179 -6.94 -8.57 4.33
CA ILE A 179 -7.92 -9.56 4.83
C ILE A 179 -9.15 -9.64 3.91
N LEU A 180 -9.67 -8.47 3.50
CA LEU A 180 -10.83 -8.40 2.60
C LEU A 180 -10.46 -8.88 1.19
N ILE A 181 -9.29 -8.51 0.69
CA ILE A 181 -8.80 -8.93 -0.62
C ILE A 181 -8.57 -10.44 -0.66
N GLU A 182 -7.98 -11.02 0.38
CA GLU A 182 -7.79 -12.47 0.49
C GLU A 182 -9.12 -13.21 0.51
N THR A 183 -10.15 -12.63 1.12
CA THR A 183 -11.49 -13.20 1.13
C THR A 183 -12.14 -13.12 -0.26
N VAL A 184 -12.11 -11.95 -0.90
CA VAL A 184 -12.73 -11.72 -2.23
C VAL A 184 -12.09 -12.59 -3.31
N PHE A 185 -10.76 -12.66 -3.33
CA PHE A 185 -10.01 -13.43 -4.33
C PHE A 185 -9.72 -14.87 -3.89
N SER A 186 -10.32 -15.31 -2.77
CA SER A 186 -10.07 -16.63 -2.16
C SER A 186 -8.59 -16.96 -1.92
N TRP A 187 -7.74 -15.94 -1.77
CA TRP A 187 -6.29 -16.09 -1.59
C TRP A 187 -5.97 -16.78 -0.26
N PRO A 188 -5.05 -17.75 -0.22
CA PRO A 188 -4.66 -18.45 1.00
C PRO A 188 -3.71 -17.60 1.86
N GLY A 189 -4.14 -16.41 2.24
CA GLY A 189 -3.35 -15.45 3.00
C GLY A 189 -3.55 -15.52 4.51
N LEU A 190 -2.67 -14.82 5.22
CA LEU A 190 -2.62 -14.75 6.68
C LEU A 190 -3.90 -14.16 7.28
N GLY A 191 -4.46 -13.13 6.65
CA GLY A 191 -5.67 -12.45 7.12
C GLY A 191 -6.88 -13.37 7.14
N ARG A 192 -7.13 -14.06 6.03
CA ARG A 192 -8.20 -15.06 5.93
C ARG A 192 -8.01 -16.20 6.93
N MET A 193 -6.77 -16.69 7.09
CA MET A 193 -6.45 -17.74 8.06
C MET A 193 -6.72 -17.30 9.49
N LEU A 194 -6.37 -16.06 9.85
CA LEU A 194 -6.66 -15.50 11.18
C LEU A 194 -8.16 -15.40 11.44
N VAL A 195 -8.95 -14.93 10.46
CA VAL A 195 -10.41 -14.88 10.59
C VAL A 195 -10.98 -16.27 10.85
N SER A 196 -10.53 -17.28 10.09
CA SER A 196 -10.95 -18.67 10.31
C SER A 196 -10.55 -19.18 11.70
N ALA A 197 -9.32 -18.94 12.14
CA ALA A 197 -8.82 -19.37 13.46
C ALA A 197 -9.59 -18.73 14.62
N ILE A 198 -10.01 -17.47 14.49
CA ILE A 198 -10.86 -16.78 15.47
C ILE A 198 -12.22 -17.49 15.59
N LEU A 199 -12.86 -17.78 14.44
CA LEU A 199 -14.16 -18.45 14.41
C LEU A 199 -14.08 -19.88 14.97
N GLU A 200 -12.97 -20.55 14.74
CA GLU A 200 -12.71 -21.93 15.18
C GLU A 200 -12.14 -22.03 16.60
N ARG A 201 -11.91 -20.89 17.27
CA ARG A 201 -11.32 -20.80 18.61
C ARG A 201 -9.92 -21.44 18.71
N ASP A 202 -9.14 -21.41 17.64
CA ASP A 202 -7.75 -21.89 17.62
C ASP A 202 -6.80 -20.77 18.11
N ALA A 203 -6.73 -20.63 19.44
CA ALA A 203 -5.95 -19.57 20.09
C ALA A 203 -4.46 -19.55 19.70
N PRO A 204 -3.74 -20.69 19.56
CA PRO A 204 -2.35 -20.71 19.12
C PRO A 204 -2.14 -20.02 17.76
N ILE A 205 -3.00 -20.30 16.76
CA ILE A 205 -2.89 -19.68 15.44
C ILE A 205 -3.18 -18.18 15.51
N VAL A 206 -4.21 -17.79 16.27
CA VAL A 206 -4.56 -16.36 16.44
C VAL A 206 -3.42 -15.59 17.08
N GLN A 207 -2.87 -16.10 18.19
CA GLN A 207 -1.79 -15.46 18.92
C GLN A 207 -0.54 -15.31 18.05
N ALA A 208 -0.16 -16.38 17.35
CA ALA A 208 1.02 -16.38 16.49
C ALA A 208 0.86 -15.44 15.28
N GLY A 209 -0.31 -15.46 14.62
CA GLY A 209 -0.56 -14.60 13.48
C GLY A 209 -0.67 -13.11 13.87
N VAL A 210 -1.29 -12.78 15.01
CA VAL A 210 -1.33 -11.40 15.52
C VAL A 210 0.08 -10.91 15.87
N MET A 211 0.91 -11.74 16.51
CA MET A 211 2.29 -11.40 16.81
C MET A 211 3.11 -11.17 15.54
N LEU A 212 2.96 -12.02 14.52
CA LEU A 212 3.63 -11.85 13.23
C LEU A 212 3.18 -10.59 12.49
N ILE A 213 1.89 -10.26 12.50
CA ILE A 213 1.39 -8.99 11.95
C ILE A 213 2.01 -7.81 12.71
N ALA A 214 2.05 -7.85 14.05
CA ALA A 214 2.63 -6.78 14.85
C ALA A 214 4.12 -6.58 14.53
N VAL A 215 4.89 -7.66 14.43
CA VAL A 215 6.30 -7.60 14.03
C VAL A 215 6.44 -7.07 12.60
N ALA A 216 5.62 -7.52 11.66
CA ALA A 216 5.64 -7.05 10.28
C ALA A 216 5.33 -5.54 10.19
N VAL A 217 4.32 -5.05 10.94
CA VAL A 217 4.01 -3.62 11.05
C VAL A 217 5.21 -2.85 11.58
N LEU A 218 5.84 -3.32 12.66
CA LEU A 218 7.02 -2.67 13.23
C LEU A 218 8.19 -2.60 12.24
N VAL A 219 8.46 -3.70 11.53
CA VAL A 219 9.49 -3.74 10.49
C VAL A 219 9.18 -2.77 9.35
N LEU A 220 7.92 -2.74 8.88
CA LEU A 220 7.51 -1.83 7.79
C LEU A 220 7.54 -0.36 8.22
N ASN A 221 7.16 -0.05 9.46
CA ASN A 221 7.29 1.30 10.01
C ASN A 221 8.77 1.70 10.10
N LEU A 222 9.63 0.83 10.63
CA LEU A 222 11.07 1.07 10.68
C LEU A 222 11.67 1.30 9.29
N LEU A 223 11.28 0.50 8.29
CA LEU A 223 11.71 0.70 6.91
C LEU A 223 11.26 2.06 6.37
N THR A 224 10.04 2.48 6.72
CA THR A 224 9.54 3.81 6.34
C THR A 224 10.36 4.91 7.02
N ASP A 225 10.62 4.80 8.33
CA ASP A 225 11.46 5.71 9.12
C ASP A 225 12.87 5.85 8.55
N LEU A 226 13.47 4.74 8.09
CA LEU A 226 14.76 4.77 7.41
C LEU A 226 14.70 5.53 6.08
N VAL A 227 13.63 5.34 5.29
CA VAL A 227 13.42 6.09 4.04
C VAL A 227 13.25 7.58 4.33
N TYR A 228 12.55 7.96 5.40
CA TYR A 228 12.47 9.36 5.83
C TYR A 228 13.83 9.93 6.21
N GLY A 229 14.59 9.22 7.05
CA GLY A 229 15.92 9.67 7.50
C GLY A 229 16.89 9.87 6.34
N PHE A 230 16.76 9.08 5.28
CA PHE A 230 17.53 9.27 4.05
C PHE A 230 17.08 10.49 3.23
N LEU A 231 15.77 10.75 3.18
CA LEU A 231 15.18 11.81 2.37
C LEU A 231 15.21 13.19 3.04
N ASP A 232 15.25 13.27 4.37
CA ASP A 232 15.33 14.52 5.12
C ASP A 232 16.80 14.84 5.52
N PRO A 233 17.44 15.85 4.88
CA PRO A 233 18.79 16.28 5.24
C PRO A 233 18.90 16.92 6.63
N ARG A 234 17.78 17.30 7.26
CA ARG A 234 17.76 18.02 8.55
C ARG A 234 17.96 17.10 9.75
N VAL A 235 17.66 15.80 9.60
CA VAL A 235 17.90 14.78 10.63
C VAL A 235 19.41 14.55 10.86
N ARG A 236 20.26 14.99 9.92
CA ARG A 236 21.71 14.80 9.94
C ARG A 236 22.50 15.83 10.78
N PHE A 237 21.83 16.81 11.39
CA PHE A 237 22.45 17.86 12.21
C PHE A 237 22.06 17.81 13.70
N GLY A 238 21.59 16.65 14.19
CA GLY A 238 21.37 16.38 15.61
C GLY A 238 22.47 15.53 16.21
#